data_AF-A0A9Q3PF55-F1
#
_entry.id   AF-A0A9Q3PF55-F1
#
_cell.length_a   1.000
_cell.length_b   1.000
_cell.length_c   1.000
_cell.angle_alpha   90.00
_cell.angle_beta   90.00
_cell.angle_gamma   90.00
#
_symmetry.space_group_name_H-M   'P 1'
#
loop_
_entity.id
_entity.type
_entity.pdbx_description
1 polymer ?
#
loop_
_entity_poly.entity_id
_entity_poly.type
_entity_poly.pdbx_seq_one_letter_code
_entity_poly.pdbx_strand_id
1 'polypeptide(L)'
;MSFNNLKGPKKTRDSFVGPFTIIKLMGKNAAEVKLTEEFSRKHQVFPLSLVKPYFQTKEDKFPSRKKNPTPPEIVEVEDSP
;
A
#
# COMPACT_ATOMS: atom_id res chain seq x y z
N MET A 1 -14.82 -4.42 -7.19
CA MET A 1 -14.12 -3.36 -6.41
C MET A 1 -12.62 -3.61 -6.50
N SER A 2 -11.93 -2.84 -7.34
CA SER A 2 -10.49 -2.98 -7.60
C SER A 2 -9.68 -2.08 -6.67
N PHE A 3 -8.66 -2.67 -6.03
CA PHE A 3 -7.54 -1.93 -5.46
C PHE A 3 -6.61 -1.48 -6.61
N ASN A 4 -6.10 -0.25 -6.60
CA ASN A 4 -5.16 0.23 -7.63
C ASN A 4 -3.82 -0.55 -7.67
N ASN A 5 -3.57 -1.42 -6.68
CA ASN A 5 -2.47 -2.41 -6.67
C ASN A 5 -2.77 -3.71 -7.44
N LEU A 6 -3.94 -3.84 -8.08
CA LEU A 6 -4.30 -4.98 -8.94
C LEU A 6 -3.89 -4.82 -10.41
N LYS A 7 -3.35 -3.67 -10.80
CA LYS A 7 -2.92 -3.42 -12.18
C LYS A 7 -1.51 -3.99 -12.37
N GLY A 8 -1.38 -5.05 -13.17
CA GLY A 8 -0.09 -5.66 -13.54
C GLY A 8 0.02 -7.17 -13.22
N PRO A 9 1.14 -7.82 -13.57
CA PRO A 9 1.35 -9.25 -13.39
C PRO A 9 1.24 -9.67 -11.92
N LYS A 10 0.51 -10.76 -11.64
CA LYS A 10 0.28 -11.29 -10.28
C LYS A 10 1.56 -11.51 -9.46
N LYS A 11 2.70 -11.74 -10.11
CA LYS A 11 4.01 -12.01 -9.48
C LYS A 11 4.77 -10.76 -9.05
N THR A 12 4.54 -9.61 -9.69
CA THR A 12 5.30 -8.37 -9.45
C THR A 12 4.54 -7.34 -8.63
N ARG A 13 3.24 -7.55 -8.42
CA ARG A 13 2.42 -6.67 -7.58
C ARG A 13 2.79 -6.80 -6.09
N ASP A 14 2.75 -5.67 -5.40
CA ASP A 14 2.89 -5.66 -3.95
C ASP A 14 1.69 -6.34 -3.30
N SER A 15 1.98 -7.23 -2.34
CA SER A 15 0.95 -7.98 -1.61
C SER A 15 0.32 -7.16 -0.48
N PHE A 16 0.93 -6.03 -0.13
CA PHE A 16 0.52 -5.14 0.95
C PHE A 16 0.44 -3.72 0.40
N VAL A 17 -0.45 -2.90 0.98
CA VAL A 17 -0.62 -1.50 0.60
C VAL A 17 -0.27 -0.62 1.79
N GLY A 18 0.43 0.47 1.49
CA GLY A 18 0.70 1.56 2.41
C GLY A 18 1.69 1.24 3.53
N PRO A 19 2.38 2.26 4.05
CA PRO A 19 2.50 2.43 5.48
C PRO A 19 1.23 3.09 6.01
N PHE A 20 0.58 2.49 6.99
CA PHE A 20 -0.53 3.12 7.70
C PHE A 20 -0.22 3.27 9.18
N THR A 21 -0.81 4.30 9.79
CA THR A 21 -0.67 4.54 11.23
C THR A 21 -1.70 3.72 11.98
N ILE A 22 -1.24 2.95 12.99
CA ILE A 22 -2.12 2.25 13.92
C ILE A 22 -2.63 3.29 14.93
N ILE A 23 -3.95 3.45 15.00
CA ILE A 23 -4.62 4.33 15.97
C ILE A 23 -4.74 3.60 17.31
N LYS A 24 -5.17 2.33 17.26
CA LYS A 24 -5.48 1.54 18.46
C LYS A 24 -5.25 0.06 18.23
N LEU A 25 -4.81 -0.65 19.25
CA LEU A 25 -4.82 -2.11 19.27
C LEU A 25 -6.11 -2.60 19.93
N MET A 26 -6.89 -3.36 19.17
CA MET A 26 -8.13 -3.99 19.63
C MET A 26 -7.78 -5.35 20.21
N GLY A 27 -7.39 -5.33 21.48
CA GLY A 27 -6.94 -6.51 22.21
C GLY A 27 -5.70 -7.14 21.57
N LYS A 28 -5.70 -8.48 21.46
CA LYS A 28 -4.57 -9.25 20.95
C LYS A 28 -4.63 -9.56 19.46
N ASN A 29 -5.77 -9.35 18.81
CA ASN A 29 -6.04 -9.96 17.49
C ASN A 29 -6.30 -8.95 16.38
N ALA A 30 -6.54 -7.68 16.71
CA ALA A 30 -6.89 -6.67 15.71
C ALA A 30 -6.23 -5.32 15.98
N ALA A 31 -6.04 -4.54 14.92
CA ALA A 31 -5.53 -3.18 14.95
C ALA A 31 -6.46 -2.26 14.16
N GLU A 32 -6.77 -1.12 14.75
CA GLU A 32 -7.46 -0.01 14.09
C GLU A 32 -6.43 0.88 13.41
N VAL A 33 -6.68 1.20 12.15
CA VAL A 33 -5.71 1.83 11.26
C VAL A 33 -6.32 3.08 10.64
N LYS A 34 -5.54 4.16 10.60
CA LYS A 34 -5.94 5.40 9.91
C LYS A 34 -5.81 5.20 8.39
N LEU A 35 -6.95 5.03 7.73
CA LEU A 35 -7.02 4.90 6.28
C LEU A 35 -7.09 6.27 5.61
N THR A 36 -6.47 6.40 4.42
CA THR A 36 -6.59 7.59 3.56
C THR A 36 -7.96 7.60 2.85
N GLU A 37 -8.35 8.73 2.27
CA GLU A 37 -9.68 8.93 1.66
C GLU A 37 -10.00 7.90 0.57
N GLU A 38 -8.99 7.43 -0.17
CA GLU A 38 -9.09 6.36 -1.17
C GLU A 38 -9.62 5.03 -0.59
N PHE A 39 -9.40 4.81 0.70
CA PHE A 39 -9.83 3.61 1.43
C PHE A 39 -10.96 3.90 2.44
N SER A 40 -11.59 5.07 2.37
CA SER A 40 -12.71 5.46 3.27
C SER A 40 -13.86 4.45 3.30
N ARG A 41 -14.11 3.73 2.20
CA ARG A 41 -15.15 2.69 2.10
C ARG A 41 -14.75 1.35 2.74
N LYS A 42 -13.52 1.21 3.24
CA LYS A 42 -13.02 -0.02 3.88
C LYS A 42 -13.10 0.10 5.40
N HIS A 43 -13.24 -1.04 6.04
CA HIS A 43 -13.23 -1.13 7.50
C HIS A 43 -11.85 -0.73 8.04
N GLN A 44 -11.81 0.13 9.06
CA GLN A 44 -10.55 0.64 9.65
C GLN A 44 -9.87 -0.38 10.56
N VAL A 45 -10.62 -1.36 11.07
CA VAL A 45 -10.09 -2.42 11.94
C VAL A 45 -9.74 -3.66 11.11
N PHE A 46 -8.50 -4.12 11.25
CA PHE A 46 -7.96 -5.29 10.56
C PHE A 46 -7.43 -6.32 11.56
N PRO A 47 -7.52 -7.63 11.25
CA PRO A 47 -6.86 -8.66 12.05
C PRO A 47 -5.34 -8.55 11.90
N LEU A 48 -4.60 -8.80 12.98
CA LEU A 48 -3.13 -8.70 13.00
C LEU A 48 -2.43 -9.65 12.01
N SER A 49 -3.10 -10.74 11.60
CA SER A 49 -2.60 -11.65 10.55
C SER A 49 -2.43 -10.97 9.19
N LEU A 50 -3.17 -9.88 8.95
CA LEU A 50 -3.13 -9.08 7.73
C LEU A 50 -2.30 -7.81 7.87
N VAL A 51 -1.74 -7.56 9.06
CA VAL A 51 -0.93 -6.37 9.34
C VAL A 51 0.54 -6.78 9.39
N LYS A 52 1.41 -6.02 8.71
CA LYS A 52 2.85 -6.19 8.80
C LYS A 52 3.52 -4.91 9.32
N PRO A 53 4.54 -5.02 10.18
CA PRO A 53 5.34 -3.87 10.55
C PRO A 53 6.05 -3.31 9.32
N TYR A 54 5.98 -1.99 9.15
CA TYR A 54 6.67 -1.28 8.08
C TYR A 54 8.09 -0.94 8.53
N PHE A 55 9.09 -1.38 7.75
CA PHE A 55 10.49 -1.05 7.97
C PHE A 55 10.96 -0.09 6.89
N GLN A 56 11.33 1.12 7.27
CA GLN A 56 11.93 2.07 6.35
C GLN A 56 13.31 1.55 5.90
N THR A 57 13.53 1.51 4.59
CA THR A 57 14.84 1.17 4.03
C THR A 57 15.86 2.20 4.49
N LYS A 58 16.88 1.77 5.25
CA LYS A 58 18.04 2.61 5.58
C LYS A 58 19.00 2.59 4.40
N GLU A 59 19.21 3.74 3.78
CA GLU A 59 20.08 3.88 2.60
C GLU A 59 21.54 3.48 2.94
N ASP A 60 22.00 3.79 4.15
CA ASP A 60 23.34 3.42 4.65
C ASP A 60 23.62 1.91 4.67
N LYS A 61 22.56 1.11 4.88
CA LYS A 61 22.69 -0.35 4.99
C LYS A 61 22.51 -1.06 3.65
N PHE A 62 21.89 -0.41 2.68
CA PHE A 62 21.54 -1.00 1.38
C PHE A 62 21.74 0.00 0.25
N PRO A 63 22.99 0.45 -0.02
CA PRO A 63 23.28 1.48 -1.01
C PRO A 63 22.87 1.09 -2.44
N SER A 64 22.82 -0.21 -2.74
CA SER A 64 22.45 -0.73 -4.06
C SER A 64 20.94 -0.82 -4.31
N ARG A 65 20.09 -0.56 -3.30
CA ARG A 65 18.63 -0.70 -3.42
C ARG A 65 18.03 0.53 -4.10
N LYS A 66 17.96 0.51 -5.43
CA LYS A 66 17.23 1.51 -6.22
C LYS A 66 15.74 1.48 -5.81
N LYS A 67 15.15 2.63 -5.46
CA LYS A 67 13.69 2.74 -5.33
C LYS A 67 13.09 2.36 -6.69
N ASN A 68 12.12 1.44 -6.71
CA ASN A 68 11.45 1.09 -7.96
C ASN A 68 10.93 2.37 -8.63
N PRO A 69 11.08 2.52 -9.95
CA PRO A 69 10.58 3.69 -10.66
C PRO A 69 9.09 3.85 -10.38
N THR A 70 8.67 5.08 -10.09
CA THR A 70 7.26 5.46 -10.01
C THR A 70 6.57 4.96 -11.27
N PRO A 71 5.39 4.31 -11.19
CA PRO A 71 4.67 3.87 -12.39
C PRO A 71 4.52 5.05 -13.36
N PRO A 72 4.79 4.88 -14.66
CA PRO A 72 4.62 5.96 -15.62
C PRO A 72 3.17 6.45 -15.60
N GLU A 73 3.01 7.77 -15.52
CA GLU A 73 1.73 8.45 -15.63
C GLU A 73 1.10 8.04 -16.96
N ILE A 74 -0.05 7.36 -16.90
CA ILE A 74 -0.77 6.94 -18.10
C ILE A 74 -1.43 8.21 -18.63
N VAL A 75 -0.77 8.86 -19.59
CA VAL A 75 -1.36 9.98 -20.32
C VAL A 75 -2.53 9.39 -21.11
N GLU A 76 -3.76 9.68 -20.68
CA GLU A 76 -4.94 9.39 -21.49
C GLU A 76 -4.81 10.21 -22.78
N VAL A 77 -4.47 9.54 -23.87
CA VAL A 77 -4.45 10.17 -25.18
C VAL A 77 -5.91 10.38 -25.55
N GLU A 78 -6.41 11.59 -25.31
CA GLU A 78 -7.68 12.06 -25.84
C GLU A 78 -7.59 12.00 -27.37
N ASP A 79 -8.15 10.95 -27.96
CA ASP A 79 -8.41 10.90 -29.39
C ASP A 79 -9.49 11.95 -29.67
N SER A 80 -9.09 13.01 -30.35
CA SER A 80 -9.90 14.18 -30.71
C SER A 80 -9.69 14.48 -32.18
N PRO A 81 -10.71 14.88 -32.94
CA PRO A 81 -12.08 14.37 -33.03
C PRO A 81 -12.36 13.58 -34.33
#